data_AF-A0A662UK07-F1
#
_entry.id   AF-A0A662UK07-F1
#
_cell.length_a   1.000
_cell.length_b   1.000
_cell.length_c   1.000
_cell.angle_alpha   90.00
_cell.angle_beta   90.00
_cell.angle_gamma   90.00
#
_symmetry.space_group_name_H-M   'P 1'
#
loop_
_entity.id
_entity.type
_entity.pdbx_description
1 polymer ?
#
loop_
_entity_poly.entity_id
_entity_poly.type
_entity_poly.pdbx_seq_one_letter_code
_entity_poly.pdbx_strand_id
1 'polypeptide(L)'
;MMKTPEPLKVLKILEHYGEIKGKITLHKLIYTLQTKHGFNLGYRFVNYSFGPYSKELEDDLKLLQSLGLISEEQSGNEYVVRITPKGRQASVNLPPITTKGV
;
A
#
# COMPACT_ATOMS: atom_id res chain seq x y z
N MET A 1 22.26 5.81 2.28
CA MET A 1 21.03 5.97 1.49
C MET A 1 19.84 5.94 2.44
N MET A 2 19.02 6.99 2.49
CA MET A 2 17.80 7.00 3.32
C MET A 2 16.80 6.00 2.75
N LYS A 3 16.36 5.03 3.56
CA LYS A 3 15.30 4.10 3.16
C LYS A 3 13.97 4.84 3.20
N THR A 4 13.20 4.80 2.11
CA THR A 4 11.82 5.28 2.10
C THR A 4 11.01 4.46 3.11
N PRO A 5 10.30 5.08 4.07
CA PRO A 5 9.41 4.38 4.97
C PRO A 5 8.33 3.57 4.24
N GLU A 6 7.97 2.42 4.79
CA GLU A 6 6.96 1.47 4.30
C GLU A 6 5.61 2.13 3.96
N PRO A 7 5.02 3.01 4.80
CA PRO A 7 3.77 3.69 4.48
C PRO A 7 3.87 4.57 3.22
N LEU A 8 5.02 5.24 3.02
CA LEU A 8 5.21 6.12 1.86
C LEU A 8 5.32 5.31 0.56
N LYS A 9 5.84 4.09 0.61
CA LYS A 9 5.82 3.17 -0.54
C LYS A 9 4.38 2.77 -0.90
N VAL A 10 3.53 2.50 0.08
CA VAL A 10 2.10 2.20 -0.15
C VAL A 10 1.38 3.40 -0.74
N LEU A 11 1.62 4.60 -0.21
CA LEU A 11 1.05 5.82 -0.77
C LEU A 11 1.44 6.01 -2.23
N LYS A 12 2.70 5.72 -2.60
CA LYS A 12 3.17 5.80 -4.00
C LYS A 12 2.50 4.78 -4.91
N ILE A 13 2.24 3.57 -4.40
CA ILE A 13 1.49 2.53 -5.14
C ILE A 13 0.04 2.99 -5.35
N LEU A 14 -0.62 3.52 -4.31
CA LEU A 14 -1.98 4.05 -4.43
C LEU A 14 -2.05 5.25 -5.37
N GLU A 15 -1.01 6.08 -5.44
CA GLU A 15 -0.94 7.15 -6.43
C GLU A 15 -0.93 6.61 -7.87
N HIS A 16 -0.16 5.55 -8.12
CA HIS A 16 -0.04 4.94 -9.44
C HIS A 16 -1.30 4.18 -9.87
N TYR A 17 -1.89 3.38 -8.98
CA TYR A 17 -3.06 2.55 -9.29
C TYR A 17 -4.40 3.28 -9.08
N GLY A 18 -4.40 4.37 -8.31
CA GLY A 18 -5.60 5.12 -7.96
C GLY A 18 -6.47 4.40 -6.93
N GLU A 19 -7.67 4.00 -7.34
CA GLU A 19 -8.63 3.31 -6.48
C GLU A 19 -8.37 1.81 -6.46
N ILE A 20 -8.38 1.22 -5.26
CA ILE A 20 -8.32 -0.23 -5.08
C ILE A 20 -9.58 -0.71 -4.36
N LYS A 21 -10.33 -1.58 -5.06
CA LYS A 21 -11.52 -2.24 -4.52
C LYS A 21 -11.16 -3.57 -3.88
N GLY A 22 -11.45 -3.70 -2.60
CA GLY A 22 -11.28 -4.89 -1.79
C GLY A 22 -9.98 -4.88 -0.99
N LYS A 23 -10.12 -5.16 0.31
CA LYS A 23 -9.00 -5.24 1.25
C LYS A 23 -8.01 -6.34 0.87
N ILE A 24 -8.53 -7.52 0.55
CA ILE A 24 -7.73 -8.66 0.09
C ILE A 24 -7.02 -8.34 -1.24
N THR A 25 -7.66 -7.58 -2.13
CA THR A 25 -7.07 -7.15 -3.41
C THR A 25 -5.83 -6.29 -3.17
N LEU A 26 -5.90 -5.34 -2.24
CA LEU A 26 -4.75 -4.51 -1.86
C LEU A 26 -3.59 -5.36 -1.32
N HIS A 27 -3.87 -6.30 -0.42
CA HIS A 27 -2.82 -7.19 0.11
C HIS A 27 -2.18 -8.06 -0.98
N LYS A 28 -3.00 -8.62 -1.88
CA LYS A 28 -2.50 -9.41 -3.02
C LYS A 28 -1.63 -8.57 -3.96
N LEU A 29 -1.99 -7.31 -4.20
CA LEU A 29 -1.19 -6.38 -5.01
C LEU A 29 0.17 -6.14 -4.37
N ILE A 30 0.21 -5.71 -3.10
CA ILE A 30 1.47 -5.44 -2.39
C ILE A 30 2.34 -6.70 -2.31
N TYR A 31 1.74 -7.86 -1.99
CA TYR A 31 2.43 -9.14 -1.99
C TYR A 31 3.05 -9.47 -3.35
N THR A 32 2.29 -9.29 -4.43
CA THR A 32 2.73 -9.58 -5.80
C THR A 32 3.87 -8.67 -6.22
N LEU A 33 3.76 -7.37 -5.97
CA LEU A 33 4.82 -6.40 -6.24
C LEU A 33 6.11 -6.77 -5.49
N GLN A 34 6.00 -7.17 -4.22
CA GLN A 34 7.17 -7.54 -3.42
C GLN A 34 7.81 -8.87 -3.86
N THR A 35 6.99 -9.90 -4.13
CA THR A 35 7.49 -11.27 -4.30
C THR A 35 7.75 -11.63 -5.76
N LYS A 36 6.93 -11.14 -6.70
CA LYS A 36 7.05 -11.47 -8.13
C LYS A 36 7.80 -10.40 -8.91
N HIS A 37 7.64 -9.13 -8.53
CA HIS A 37 8.31 -8.00 -9.21
C HIS A 37 9.55 -7.49 -8.46
N GLY A 38 9.88 -8.09 -7.31
CA GLY A 38 11.11 -7.79 -6.58
C GLY A 38 11.14 -6.43 -5.90
N PHE A 39 10.03 -5.70 -5.78
CA PHE A 39 10.01 -4.41 -5.08
C PHE A 39 10.35 -4.59 -3.60
N ASN A 40 11.20 -3.71 -3.06
CA ASN A 40 11.56 -3.74 -1.65
C ASN A 40 10.52 -3.01 -0.78
N LEU A 41 9.33 -3.60 -0.67
CA LEU A 41 8.20 -2.98 0.04
C LEU A 41 8.33 -3.07 1.56
N GLY A 42 8.88 -4.18 2.08
CA GLY A 42 9.23 -4.32 3.50
C GLY A 42 8.17 -5.02 4.36
N TYR A 43 7.08 -5.49 3.75
CA TYR A 43 5.96 -6.10 4.47
C TYR A 43 6.13 -7.60 4.66
N ARG A 44 5.88 -8.10 5.86
CA ARG A 44 5.77 -9.54 6.12
C ARG A 44 4.34 -10.01 5.87
N PHE A 45 4.22 -11.11 5.11
CA PHE A 45 2.93 -11.71 4.78
C PHE A 45 2.78 -13.10 5.37
N VAL A 46 1.59 -13.38 5.89
CA VAL A 46 1.13 -14.71 6.28
C VAL A 46 0.10 -15.16 5.24
N ASN A 47 0.25 -16.39 4.74
CA ASN A 47 -0.68 -16.96 3.77
C ASN A 47 -1.88 -17.56 4.49
N TYR A 48 -3.06 -16.97 4.29
CA TYR A 48 -4.35 -17.55 4.68
C TYR A 48 -5.08 -18.13 3.47
N SER A 49 -6.15 -18.89 3.72
CA SER A 49 -7.00 -19.48 2.68
C SER A 49 -7.59 -18.46 1.69
N PHE A 50 -7.84 -17.24 2.16
CA PHE A 50 -8.38 -16.14 1.34
C PHE A 50 -7.31 -15.28 0.65
N GLY A 51 -6.03 -15.48 0.98
CA GLY A 51 -4.90 -14.76 0.38
C GLY A 51 -3.83 -14.35 1.40
N PRO A 52 -2.75 -13.71 0.91
CA PRO A 52 -1.70 -13.18 1.78
C PRO A 52 -2.27 -12.02 2.61
N TYR A 53 -1.87 -11.95 3.88
CA TYR A 53 -2.22 -10.88 4.79
C TYR A 53 -0.98 -10.35 5.50
N SER A 54 -0.87 -9.03 5.61
CA SER A 54 0.18 -8.34 6.37
C SER A 54 -0.42 -7.42 7.43
N LYS A 55 -0.13 -7.69 8.70
CA LYS A 55 -0.53 -6.82 9.81
C LYS A 55 0.13 -5.44 9.75
N GLU A 56 1.39 -5.39 9.31
CA GLU A 56 2.16 -4.15 9.12
C GLU A 56 1.51 -3.25 8.06
N LEU A 57 1.06 -3.84 6.95
CA LEU A 57 0.34 -3.10 5.91
C LEU A 57 -0.96 -2.49 6.43
N GLU A 58 -1.70 -3.19 7.28
CA GLU A 58 -2.91 -2.66 7.91
C GLU A 58 -2.64 -1.47 8.83
N ASP A 59 -1.58 -1.55 9.62
CA ASP A 59 -1.21 -0.48 10.54
C ASP A 59 -0.73 0.75 9.77
N ASP A 60 -0.02 0.56 8.67
CA ASP A 60 0.42 1.63 7.77
C ASP A 60 -0.76 2.28 7.01
N LEU A 61 -1.76 1.51 6.59
CA LEU A 61 -2.99 2.06 5.98
C LEU A 61 -3.74 2.94 6.97
N LYS A 62 -3.92 2.47 8.21
CA LYS A 62 -4.53 3.28 9.29
C LYS A 62 -3.74 4.55 9.57
N LEU A 63 -2.41 4.48 9.58
CA LEU A 63 -1.56 5.65 9.73
C LEU A 63 -1.80 6.65 8.59
N LEU A 64 -1.72 6.21 7.33
CA LEU A 64 -1.96 7.07 6.17
C LEU A 64 -3.36 7.68 6.17
N GLN A 65 -4.38 6.91 6.59
CA GLN A 65 -5.75 7.38 6.73
C GLN A 65 -5.86 8.45 7.83
N SER A 66 -5.25 8.22 9.00
CA SER A 66 -5.25 9.18 10.11
C SER A 66 -4.57 10.51 9.75
N LEU A 67 -3.59 10.47 8.85
CA LEU A 67 -2.91 11.65 8.30
C LEU A 67 -3.72 12.33 7.18
N GLY A 68 -4.85 11.75 6.77
CA GLY A 68 -5.70 12.23 5.68
C GLY A 68 -5.04 12.09 4.31
N LEU A 69 -4.10 11.15 4.14
CA LEU A 69 -3.41 10.91 2.87
C LEU A 69 -4.18 9.92 1.99
N ILE A 70 -4.89 8.99 2.60
CA ILE A 70 -5.80 8.05 1.93
C ILE A 70 -7.19 8.12 2.55
N SER A 71 -8.20 7.67 1.82
CA SER A 71 -9.52 7.35 2.37
C SER A 71 -9.76 5.85 2.26
N GLU A 72 -10.36 5.29 3.32
CA GLU A 72 -10.91 3.94 3.34
C GLU A 72 -12.42 4.08 3.53
N GLU A 73 -13.19 3.55 2.58
CA GLU A 73 -14.65 3.51 2.64
C GLU A 73 -15.08 2.05 2.77
N GLN A 74 -15.89 1.75 3.78
CA GLN A 74 -16.50 0.43 3.94
C GLN A 74 -18.03 0.57 3.99
N SER A 75 -18.71 -0.04 3.03
CA SER A 75 -20.18 -0.08 2.94
C SER A 75 -20.63 -1.51 2.67
N GLY A 76 -21.24 -2.15 3.67
CA GLY A 76 -21.58 -3.57 3.62
C GLY A 76 -20.33 -4.44 3.36
N ASN A 77 -20.32 -5.12 2.22
CA ASN A 77 -19.22 -5.97 1.77
C ASN A 77 -18.20 -5.24 0.87
N GLU A 78 -18.46 -3.98 0.51
CA GLU A 78 -17.55 -3.18 -0.28
C GLU A 78 -16.54 -2.49 0.62
N TYR A 79 -15.26 -2.66 0.29
CA TYR A 79 -14.16 -1.93 0.91
C TYR A 79 -13.36 -1.28 -0.21
N VAL A 80 -13.14 0.03 -0.13
CA VAL A 80 -12.43 0.79 -1.16
C VAL A 80 -11.37 1.66 -0.52
N VAL A 81 -10.15 1.60 -1.06
CA VAL A 81 -9.05 2.49 -0.67
C VAL A 81 -8.72 3.42 -1.82
N ARG A 82 -8.60 4.71 -1.52
CA ARG A 82 -8.25 5.75 -2.50
C ARG A 82 -7.19 6.68 -1.96
N ILE A 83 -6.32 7.15 -2.83
CA ILE A 83 -5.47 8.30 -2.51
C ILE A 83 -6.30 9.59 -2.51
N THR A 84 -6.10 10.43 -1.50
CA THR A 84 -6.75 11.75 -1.43
C THR A 84 -5.96 12.80 -2.24
N PRO A 85 -6.52 13.99 -2.50
CA PRO A 85 -5.75 15.10 -3.08
C PRO A 85 -4.50 15.45 -2.25
N LYS A 86 -4.61 15.43 -0.91
CA LYS A 86 -3.47 15.67 0.01
C LYS A 86 -2.42 14.57 -0.12
N GLY A 87 -2.84 13.30 -0.18
CA GLY A 87 -1.96 12.16 -0.41
C GLY A 87 -1.20 12.26 -1.73
N ARG A 88 -1.90 12.64 -2.81
CA ARG A 88 -1.29 12.81 -4.13
C ARG A 88 -0.23 13.91 -4.13
N GLN A 89 -0.50 15.04 -3.47
CA GLN A 89 0.50 16.11 -3.31
C GLN A 89 1.72 15.62 -2.51
N ALA A 90 1.48 14.88 -1.42
CA ALA A 90 2.56 14.31 -0.61
C ALA A 90 3.40 13.27 -1.37
N SER A 91 2.83 12.58 -2.37
CA SER A 91 3.53 11.54 -3.14
C SER A 91 4.35 12.05 -4.34
N VAL A 92 4.22 13.33 -4.73
CA VAL A 92 4.93 13.90 -5.89
C VAL A 92 6.45 13.83 -5.71
N ASN A 93 6.92 14.16 -4.51
CA ASN A 93 8.36 14.25 -4.21
C ASN A 93 8.93 12.97 -3.59
N LEU A 94 8.15 11.89 -3.55
CA LEU A 94 8.64 10.62 -3.05
C LEU A 94 9.57 9.97 -4.08
N PRO A 95 10.73 9.44 -3.66
CA PRO A 95 11.60 8.69 -4.54
C PRO A 95 10.88 7.45 -5.08
N PRO A 96 11.28 6.95 -6.27
CA PRO A 96 10.73 5.71 -6.79
C PRO A 96 11.00 4.53 -5.85
N ILE A 97 10.08 3.56 -5.87
CA ILE A 97 10.24 2.34 -5.09
C ILE A 97 11.36 1.52 -5.73
N THR A 98 12.39 1.21 -4.94
CA THR A 98 13.54 0.42 -5.40
C THR A 98 13.19 -1.06 -5.47
N THR A 99 13.74 -1.76 -6.46
CA THR A 99 13.80 -3.22 -6.46
C THR A 99 14.87 -3.70 -5.47
N LYS A 100 14.72 -4.92 -4.95
CA LYS A 100 15.82 -5.62 -4.30
C LYS A 100 16.88 -5.81 -5.38
N GLY A 101 18.04 -5.19 -5.19
CA GLY A 101 19.15 -5.28 -6.15
C GLY A 101 19.42 -6.75 -6.50
N VAL A 102 19.55 -7.02 -7.79
CA VAL A 102 20.08 -8.29 -8.29
C VAL A 102 21.56 -8.35 -7.95
#